data_AF-A0A842XS22-F1
#
_entry.id   AF-A0A842XS22-F1
#
_cell.length_a   1.000
_cell.length_b   1.000
_cell.length_c   1.000
_cell.angle_alpha   90.00
_cell.angle_beta   90.00
_cell.angle_gamma   90.00
#
_symmetry.space_group_name_H-M   'P 1'
#
loop_
_entity.id
_entity.type
_entity.pdbx_description
1 polymer ?
#
loop_
_entity_poly.entity_id
_entity_poly.type
_entity_poly.pdbx_seq_one_letter_code
_entity_poly.pdbx_strand_id
1 'polypeptide(L)'
;MGTSAQPSARHCVSCGKEISNDANVCQHCGHDYRVPVAGVAPVKKTMLPVVGGVLILIGALLVVLMGLALVGSIGALDSIMLVDVEEVEVLEDAMATCGIILLVMGLIGVLGGIFGIMRRHFGLAILGGIFALLGFGIFALIGIILIAVSKREFE
;
A
#
# COMPACT_ATOMS: atom_id res chain seq x y z
N MET A 1 7.24 -40.80 43.94
CA MET A 1 6.41 -39.80 44.66
C MET A 1 7.09 -38.46 44.48
N GLY A 2 6.66 -37.68 43.48
CA GLY A 2 7.29 -36.40 43.14
C GLY A 2 6.79 -35.30 44.06
N THR A 3 7.71 -34.63 44.76
CA THR A 3 7.45 -33.46 45.58
C THR A 3 6.96 -32.31 44.68
N SER A 4 5.70 -31.91 44.83
CA SER A 4 5.18 -30.69 44.21
C SER A 4 5.88 -29.49 44.86
N ALA A 5 6.82 -28.87 44.14
CA ALA A 5 7.42 -27.60 44.51
C ALA A 5 6.29 -26.59 44.75
N GLN A 6 6.18 -26.08 45.99
CA GLN A 6 5.16 -25.09 46.32
C GLN A 6 5.38 -23.84 45.45
N PRO A 7 4.41 -23.44 44.62
CA PRO A 7 4.49 -22.16 43.94
C PRO A 7 4.48 -21.08 45.00
N SER A 8 5.45 -20.16 44.94
CA SER A 8 5.49 -18.98 45.80
C SER A 8 4.13 -18.28 45.79
N ALA A 9 3.54 -18.01 46.95
CA ALA A 9 2.29 -17.27 47.02
C ALA A 9 2.56 -15.78 46.74
N ARG A 10 1.65 -15.11 46.03
CA ARG A 10 1.66 -13.64 45.86
C ARG A 10 0.44 -13.03 46.54
N HIS A 11 0.51 -11.75 46.92
CA HIS A 11 -0.63 -11.05 47.52
C HIS A 11 -1.44 -10.29 46.46
N CYS A 12 -2.76 -10.30 46.60
CA CYS A 12 -3.67 -9.50 45.78
C CYS A 12 -3.49 -8.00 46.06
N VAL A 13 -3.17 -7.18 45.05
CA VAL A 13 -2.99 -5.73 45.20
C VAL A 13 -4.25 -4.96 45.61
N SER A 14 -5.43 -5.55 45.45
CA SER A 14 -6.71 -4.89 45.74
C SER A 14 -7.24 -5.23 47.14
N CYS A 15 -7.06 -6.47 47.60
CA CYS A 15 -7.60 -6.92 48.90
C CYS A 15 -6.55 -7.49 49.87
N GLY A 16 -5.27 -7.56 49.50
CA GLY A 16 -4.15 -8.00 50.34
C GLY A 16 -4.05 -9.50 50.63
N LYS A 17 -5.06 -10.29 50.25
CA LYS A 17 -5.09 -11.75 50.52
C LYS A 17 -4.14 -12.52 49.60
N GLU A 18 -3.63 -13.64 50.11
CA GLU A 18 -2.78 -14.55 49.35
C GLU A 18 -3.55 -15.19 48.19
N ILE A 19 -2.90 -15.23 47.03
CA ILE A 19 -3.39 -15.88 45.81
C ILE A 19 -2.27 -16.72 45.20
N SER A 20 -2.62 -17.77 44.45
CA SER A 20 -1.63 -18.52 43.70
C SER A 20 -0.96 -17.63 42.63
N ASN A 21 0.30 -17.89 42.32
CA ASN A 21 1.02 -17.18 41.26
C ASN A 21 0.32 -17.33 39.89
N ASP A 22 -0.41 -18.43 39.70
CA ASP A 22 -1.07 -18.78 38.44
C ASP A 22 -2.54 -18.32 38.39
N ALA A 23 -3.06 -17.71 39.47
CA ALA A 23 -4.43 -17.21 39.50
C ALA A 23 -4.56 -15.94 38.67
N ASN A 24 -5.30 -16.05 37.57
CA ASN A 24 -5.69 -14.93 36.71
C ASN A 24 -6.76 -14.03 37.34
N VAL A 25 -7.55 -14.51 38.30
CA VAL A 25 -8.59 -13.73 39.00
C VAL A 25 -8.50 -14.02 40.49
N CYS A 26 -8.55 -12.98 41.32
CA CYS A 26 -8.58 -13.13 42.77
C CYS A 26 -9.89 -13.80 43.22
N GLN A 27 -9.81 -14.95 43.88
CA GLN A 27 -10.98 -15.69 44.38
C GLN A 27 -11.71 -14.97 45.52
N HIS A 28 -11.09 -13.97 46.15
CA HIS A 28 -11.66 -13.27 47.30
C HIS A 28 -12.38 -11.97 46.96
N CYS A 29 -11.85 -11.16 46.03
CA CYS A 29 -12.43 -9.87 45.66
C CYS A 29 -12.83 -9.77 44.19
N GLY A 30 -12.57 -10.79 43.37
CA GLY A 30 -12.87 -10.79 41.95
C GLY A 30 -11.97 -9.89 41.10
N HIS A 31 -10.88 -9.35 41.65
CA HIS A 31 -9.94 -8.53 40.88
C HIS A 31 -9.26 -9.37 39.79
N ASP A 32 -9.45 -8.97 38.54
CA ASP A 32 -8.94 -9.68 37.35
C ASP A 32 -7.51 -9.22 37.03
N TYR A 33 -6.57 -10.17 37.09
CA TYR A 33 -5.15 -10.02 36.73
C TYR A 33 -4.84 -10.48 35.32
N ARG A 34 -5.87 -10.87 34.54
CA ARG A 34 -5.71 -10.94 33.10
C ARG A 34 -5.36 -9.53 32.69
N VAL A 35 -4.07 -9.31 32.45
CA VAL A 35 -3.63 -8.20 31.62
C VAL A 35 -4.52 -8.37 30.40
N PRO A 36 -5.45 -7.43 30.10
CA PRO A 36 -6.12 -7.47 28.81
C PRO A 36 -4.96 -7.63 27.85
N VAL A 37 -4.99 -8.66 27.02
CA VAL A 37 -3.88 -8.96 26.12
C VAL A 37 -3.79 -7.74 25.22
N ALA A 38 -3.03 -6.75 25.69
CA ALA A 38 -2.81 -5.46 25.10
C ALA A 38 -1.71 -5.70 24.07
N GLY A 39 -1.99 -6.65 23.18
CA GLY A 39 -1.04 -7.19 22.21
C GLY A 39 -1.23 -6.58 20.84
N VAL A 40 -2.35 -5.88 20.61
CA VAL A 40 -2.51 -5.07 19.41
C VAL A 40 -2.90 -3.69 19.90
N ALA A 41 -1.89 -2.85 20.18
CA ALA A 41 -2.11 -1.42 20.24
C ALA A 41 -2.93 -1.06 18.99
N PRO A 42 -4.07 -0.34 19.12
CA PRO A 42 -4.87 0.02 17.96
C PRO A 42 -3.93 0.74 17.01
N VAL A 43 -3.69 0.15 15.83
CA VAL A 43 -2.81 0.72 14.82
C VAL A 43 -3.39 2.09 14.56
N LYS A 44 -2.73 3.15 15.04
CA LYS A 44 -3.15 4.52 14.79
C LYS A 44 -3.26 4.62 13.27
N LYS A 45 -4.46 4.91 12.77
CA LYS A 45 -4.67 5.14 11.34
C LYS A 45 -3.82 6.34 10.96
N THR A 46 -2.64 6.11 10.41
CA THR A 46 -1.78 7.21 9.96
C THR A 46 -2.20 7.58 8.56
N MET A 47 -2.03 8.84 8.17
CA MET A 47 -2.35 9.31 6.81
C MET A 47 -1.27 8.92 5.79
N LEU A 48 -0.20 8.25 6.23
CA LEU A 48 1.00 7.96 5.47
C LEU A 48 0.75 7.06 4.23
N PRO A 49 -0.07 5.98 4.30
CA PRO A 49 -0.41 5.19 3.12
C PRO A 49 -1.30 5.96 2.14
N VAL A 50 -2.15 6.88 2.64
CA VAL A 50 -3.03 7.69 1.79
C VAL A 50 -2.20 8.68 0.97
N VAL A 51 -1.24 9.36 1.60
CA VAL A 51 -0.31 10.26 0.90
C VAL A 51 0.50 9.48 -0.14
N GLY A 52 1.00 8.30 0.22
CA GLY A 52 1.72 7.42 -0.72
C GLY A 52 0.85 7.02 -1.93
N GLY A 53 -0.40 6.60 -1.68
CA GLY A 53 -1.35 6.24 -2.74
C GLY A 53 -1.69 7.40 -3.67
N VAL A 54 -1.91 8.60 -3.12
CA VAL A 54 -2.18 9.82 -3.92
C VAL A 54 -0.97 10.19 -4.80
N LEU A 55 0.26 10.09 -4.29
CA LEU A 55 1.47 10.36 -5.07
C LEU A 55 1.62 9.40 -6.26
N ILE A 56 1.35 8.11 -6.05
CA ILE A 56 1.33 7.12 -7.14
C ILE A 56 0.22 7.44 -8.14
N LEU A 57 -0.96 7.83 -7.65
CA LEU A 57 -2.11 8.14 -8.51
C LEU A 57 -1.82 9.37 -9.40
N ILE A 58 -1.22 10.42 -8.85
CA ILE A 58 -0.77 11.60 -9.64
C ILE A 58 0.28 11.18 -10.68
N GLY A 59 1.27 10.38 -10.29
CA GLY A 59 2.29 9.87 -11.19
C GLY A 59 1.68 9.05 -12.34
N ALA A 60 0.80 8.10 -12.02
CA ALA A 60 0.12 7.26 -13.01
C ALA A 60 -0.79 8.09 -13.93
N LEU A 61 -1.50 9.08 -13.40
CA LEU A 61 -2.34 9.98 -14.20
C LEU A 61 -1.51 10.77 -15.21
N LEU A 62 -0.33 11.27 -14.82
CA LEU A 62 0.58 11.95 -15.75
C LEU A 62 1.05 11.02 -16.87
N VAL A 63 1.34 9.75 -16.56
CA VAL A 63 1.70 8.74 -17.58
C VAL A 63 0.55 8.48 -18.54
N VAL A 64 -0.69 8.36 -18.04
CA VAL A 64 -1.88 8.20 -18.89
C VAL A 64 -2.07 9.42 -19.79
N LEU A 65 -1.95 10.63 -19.25
CA LEU A 65 -2.06 11.86 -20.03
C LEU A 65 -0.98 11.94 -21.12
N MET A 66 0.25 11.53 -20.81
CA MET A 66 1.34 11.51 -21.79
C MET A 66 1.12 10.44 -22.86
N GLY A 67 0.64 9.25 -22.49
CA GLY A 67 0.26 8.21 -23.45
C GLY A 67 -0.87 8.65 -24.38
N LEU A 68 -1.90 9.30 -23.84
CA LEU A 68 -3.00 9.88 -24.62
C LEU A 68 -2.52 10.99 -25.56
N ALA A 69 -1.63 11.87 -25.08
CA ALA A 69 -1.05 12.93 -25.92
C ALA A 69 -0.22 12.34 -27.07
N LEU A 70 0.56 11.28 -26.80
CA LEU A 70 1.35 10.59 -27.82
C LEU A 70 0.45 9.98 -28.89
N VAL A 71 -0.56 9.20 -28.50
CA VAL A 71 -1.52 8.59 -29.44
C VAL A 71 -2.34 9.66 -30.18
N GLY A 72 -2.74 10.73 -29.51
CA GLY A 72 -3.51 11.83 -30.11
C GLY A 72 -2.70 12.64 -31.13
N SER A 73 -1.39 12.78 -30.92
CA SER A 73 -0.51 13.51 -31.86
C SER A 73 -0.40 12.84 -33.22
N ILE A 74 -0.52 11.50 -33.27
CA ILE A 74 -0.50 10.72 -34.52
C ILE A 74 -1.73 11.06 -35.38
N GLY A 75 -2.94 10.97 -34.83
CA GLY A 75 -4.16 11.31 -35.57
C GLY A 75 -4.27 12.79 -35.97
N ALA A 76 -3.63 13.68 -35.20
CA ALA A 76 -3.52 15.10 -35.56
C ALA A 76 -2.57 15.35 -36.75
N LEU A 77 -1.53 14.53 -36.93
CA LEU A 77 -0.60 14.63 -38.07
C LEU A 77 -1.24 14.12 -39.36
N ASP A 78 -1.98 13.01 -39.28
CA ASP A 78 -2.71 12.43 -40.42
C ASP A 78 -3.71 13.42 -41.04
N SER A 79 -4.45 14.14 -40.18
CA SER A 79 -5.42 15.16 -40.62
C SER A 79 -4.80 16.42 -41.26
N ILE A 80 -3.49 16.66 -41.14
CA ILE A 80 -2.81 17.86 -41.65
C ILE A 80 -2.22 17.64 -43.07
N MET A 81 -2.31 16.44 -43.66
CA MET A 81 -2.02 16.15 -45.08
C MET A 81 -0.69 16.74 -45.62
N LEU A 82 0.35 16.86 -44.79
CA LEU A 82 1.61 17.55 -45.11
C LEU A 82 2.83 16.63 -45.27
N VAL A 83 2.70 15.31 -45.10
CA VAL A 83 3.83 14.38 -45.07
C VAL A 83 3.52 13.11 -45.90
N ASP A 84 3.56 13.23 -47.22
CA ASP A 84 3.63 12.07 -48.13
C ASP A 84 5.09 11.58 -48.22
N VAL A 85 5.57 10.88 -47.18
CA VAL A 85 6.91 10.27 -47.21
C VAL A 85 6.78 8.80 -46.77
N GLU A 86 7.03 7.87 -47.70
CA GLU A 86 6.92 6.40 -47.51
C GLU A 86 7.78 5.86 -46.34
N GLU A 87 8.79 6.59 -45.87
CA GLU A 87 9.62 6.16 -44.73
C GLU A 87 8.95 6.33 -43.35
N VAL A 88 7.79 7.00 -43.27
CA VAL A 88 7.19 7.39 -41.97
C VAL A 88 6.21 6.34 -41.43
N GLU A 89 5.71 5.42 -42.26
CA GLU A 89 4.73 4.39 -41.85
C GLU A 89 5.24 3.51 -40.70
N VAL A 90 6.51 3.10 -40.76
CA VAL A 90 7.13 2.25 -39.72
C VAL A 90 7.28 3.01 -38.40
N LEU A 91 7.52 4.32 -38.46
CA LEU A 91 7.67 5.15 -37.26
C LEU A 91 6.32 5.41 -36.60
N GLU A 92 5.26 5.60 -37.39
CA GLU A 92 3.90 5.77 -36.92
C GLU A 92 3.41 4.54 -36.14
N ASP A 93 3.56 3.35 -36.73
CA ASP A 93 3.21 2.09 -36.08
C ASP A 93 3.99 1.86 -34.77
N ALA A 94 5.28 2.20 -34.78
CA ALA A 94 6.12 2.10 -33.59
C ALA A 94 5.68 3.07 -32.48
N MET A 95 5.37 4.32 -32.82
CA MET A 95 4.89 5.32 -31.85
C MET A 95 3.50 4.97 -31.31
N ALA A 96 2.58 4.52 -32.17
CA ALA A 96 1.25 4.08 -31.78
C ALA A 96 1.33 2.89 -30.81
N THR A 97 2.14 1.88 -31.14
CA THR A 97 2.38 0.71 -30.28
C THR A 97 2.96 1.12 -28.93
N CYS A 98 3.97 1.99 -28.91
CA CYS A 98 4.54 2.51 -27.66
C CYS A 98 3.51 3.28 -26.82
N GLY A 99 2.68 4.11 -27.46
CA GLY A 99 1.62 4.87 -26.80
C GLY A 99 0.59 3.97 -26.13
N ILE A 100 0.13 2.91 -26.81
CA ILE A 100 -0.81 1.93 -26.25
C ILE A 100 -0.20 1.21 -25.03
N ILE A 101 1.06 0.78 -25.13
CA ILE A 101 1.76 0.11 -24.02
C ILE A 101 1.85 1.03 -22.79
N LEU A 102 2.23 2.30 -22.98
CA LEU A 102 2.28 3.29 -21.91
C LEU A 102 0.90 3.54 -21.28
N LEU A 103 -0.17 3.55 -22.09
CA LEU A 103 -1.54 3.73 -21.63
C LEU A 103 -1.97 2.55 -20.73
N VAL A 104 -1.69 1.32 -21.15
CA VAL A 104 -1.98 0.10 -20.37
C VAL A 104 -1.21 0.12 -19.05
N MET A 105 0.09 0.43 -19.08
CA MET A 105 0.90 0.55 -17.85
C MET A 105 0.38 1.65 -16.92
N GLY A 106 -0.01 2.80 -17.48
CA GLY A 106 -0.62 3.90 -16.73
C GLY A 106 -1.92 3.48 -16.03
N LEU A 107 -2.79 2.73 -16.71
CA LEU A 107 -4.03 2.21 -16.11
C LEU A 107 -3.77 1.26 -14.95
N ILE A 108 -2.79 0.36 -15.09
CA ILE A 108 -2.37 -0.53 -13.99
C ILE A 108 -1.83 0.30 -12.82
N GLY A 109 -1.07 1.37 -13.11
CA GLY A 109 -0.60 2.32 -12.11
C GLY A 109 -1.74 3.03 -11.36
N VAL A 110 -2.78 3.46 -12.08
CA VAL A 110 -3.96 4.10 -11.47
C VAL A 110 -4.68 3.12 -10.55
N LEU A 111 -4.89 1.87 -10.98
CA LEU A 111 -5.48 0.83 -10.14
C LEU A 111 -4.64 0.59 -8.87
N GLY A 112 -3.32 0.51 -9.01
CA GLY A 112 -2.41 0.39 -7.87
C GLY A 112 -2.49 1.58 -6.91
N GLY A 113 -2.59 2.81 -7.42
CA GLY A 113 -2.78 4.02 -6.61
C GLY A 113 -4.10 3.99 -5.82
N ILE A 114 -5.20 3.59 -6.46
CA ILE A 114 -6.51 3.42 -5.80
C ILE A 114 -6.43 2.35 -4.70
N PHE A 115 -5.80 1.20 -4.97
CA PHE A 115 -5.60 0.16 -3.95
C PHE A 115 -4.69 0.60 -2.81
N GLY A 116 -3.71 1.47 -3.08
CA GLY A 116 -2.87 2.12 -2.07
C GLY A 116 -3.69 2.98 -1.10
N ILE A 117 -4.68 3.73 -1.62
CA ILE A 117 -5.59 4.55 -0.80
C ILE A 117 -6.57 3.68 -0.01
N MET A 118 -7.09 2.62 -0.63
CA MET A 118 -8.09 1.74 -0.02
C MET A 118 -7.53 0.77 1.04
N ARG A 119 -6.21 0.61 1.15
CA ARG A 119 -5.52 -0.28 2.12
C ARG A 119 -5.91 -1.76 2.06
N ARG A 120 -6.57 -2.21 0.99
CA ARG A 120 -7.10 -3.59 0.87
C ARG A 120 -6.13 -4.61 0.29
N HIS A 121 -5.13 -4.18 -0.51
CA HIS A 121 -4.20 -5.10 -1.17
C HIS A 121 -2.80 -4.48 -1.33
N PHE A 122 -1.90 -4.77 -0.39
CA PHE A 122 -0.52 -4.25 -0.41
C PHE A 122 0.26 -4.63 -1.68
N GLY A 123 0.13 -5.90 -2.13
CA GLY A 123 0.87 -6.40 -3.30
C GLY A 123 0.49 -5.68 -4.59
N LEU A 124 -0.80 -5.43 -4.81
CA LEU A 124 -1.30 -4.69 -5.98
C LEU A 124 -0.88 -3.22 -5.95
N ALA A 125 -0.84 -2.60 -4.78
CA ALA A 125 -0.39 -1.23 -4.63
C ALA A 125 1.11 -1.07 -5.00
N ILE A 126 1.98 -1.99 -4.54
CA ILE A 126 3.39 -2.01 -4.94
C ILE A 126 3.54 -2.28 -6.43
N LEU A 127 2.83 -3.29 -6.95
CA LEU A 127 2.92 -3.66 -8.36
C LEU A 127 2.54 -2.48 -9.26
N GLY A 128 1.42 -1.82 -8.99
CA GLY A 128 1.02 -0.63 -9.75
C GLY A 128 1.98 0.55 -9.55
N GLY A 129 2.59 0.70 -8.37
CA GLY A 129 3.66 1.66 -8.14
C GLY A 129 4.88 1.43 -9.05
N ILE A 130 5.34 0.18 -9.20
CA ILE A 130 6.45 -0.18 -10.09
C ILE A 130 6.13 0.18 -11.54
N PHE A 131 4.90 -0.11 -11.99
CA PHE A 131 4.47 0.26 -13.34
C PHE A 131 4.39 1.79 -13.54
N ALA A 132 3.95 2.53 -12.52
CA ALA A 132 3.96 4.00 -12.57
C ALA A 132 5.38 4.60 -12.56
N LEU A 133 6.36 3.89 -11.99
CA LEU A 133 7.75 4.33 -11.89
C LEU A 133 8.45 4.38 -13.25
N LEU A 134 8.00 3.56 -14.22
CA LEU A 134 8.55 3.52 -15.57
C LEU A 134 8.28 4.79 -16.40
N GLY A 135 7.29 5.60 -16.02
CA GLY A 135 6.98 6.85 -16.73
C GLY A 135 7.61 8.09 -16.10
N PHE A 136 7.22 8.43 -14.87
CA PHE A 136 7.75 9.61 -14.14
C PHE A 136 8.17 9.21 -12.73
N GLY A 137 9.40 8.68 -12.66
CA GLY A 137 9.87 7.85 -11.54
C GLY A 137 9.97 8.54 -10.18
N ILE A 138 10.11 9.87 -10.09
CA ILE A 138 10.41 10.52 -8.79
C ILE A 138 9.21 10.46 -7.83
N PHE A 139 8.01 10.83 -8.29
CA PHE A 139 6.80 10.81 -7.45
C PHE A 139 6.37 9.38 -7.12
N ALA A 140 6.45 8.50 -8.10
CA ALA A 140 6.15 7.07 -7.92
C ALA A 140 7.12 6.43 -6.91
N LEU A 141 8.41 6.75 -6.96
CA LEU A 141 9.41 6.22 -6.05
C LEU A 141 9.14 6.64 -4.60
N ILE A 142 8.86 7.91 -4.36
CA ILE A 142 8.49 8.40 -3.02
C ILE A 142 7.20 7.70 -2.54
N GLY A 143 6.20 7.60 -3.40
CA GLY A 143 4.93 6.93 -3.10
C GLY A 143 5.12 5.46 -2.73
N ILE A 144 5.95 4.72 -3.47
CA ILE A 144 6.27 3.30 -3.19
C ILE A 144 6.98 3.17 -1.85
N ILE A 145 7.95 4.03 -1.55
CA ILE A 145 8.67 3.98 -0.26
C ILE A 145 7.69 4.20 0.90
N LEU A 146 6.81 5.20 0.79
CA LEU A 146 5.80 5.47 1.83
C LEU A 146 4.86 4.27 2.01
N ILE A 147 4.37 3.67 0.92
CA ILE A 147 3.54 2.47 0.98
C ILE A 147 4.30 1.30 1.61
N ALA A 148 5.57 1.08 1.23
CA ALA A 148 6.40 0.01 1.76
C ALA A 148 6.61 0.12 3.28
N VAL A 149 6.83 1.33 3.80
CA VAL A 149 6.93 1.59 5.24
C VAL A 149 5.59 1.34 5.94
N SER A 150 4.48 1.67 5.27
CA SER A 150 3.11 1.46 5.76
C SER A 150 2.58 0.03 5.63
N LYS A 151 3.40 -0.98 5.31
CA LYS A 151 2.98 -2.39 5.16
C LYS A 151 2.09 -2.91 6.30
N ARG A 152 2.32 -2.44 7.54
CA ARG A 152 1.56 -2.86 8.73
C ARG A 152 0.14 -2.29 8.82
N GLU A 153 -0.21 -1.32 7.97
CA GLU A 153 -1.53 -0.68 7.92
C GLU A 153 -2.45 -1.24 6.83
N PHE A 154 -1.95 -2.17 6.01
CA PHE A 154 -2.74 -2.86 5.01
C PHE A 154 -3.38 -4.09 5.63
N GLU A 155 -4.66 -4.31 5.31
CA GLU A 155 -5.44 -5.49 5.69
C GLU A 155 -5.16 -6.67 4.76
#